data_AF-A0A3L9IH80-F1
#
_entry.id   AF-A0A3L9IH80-F1
#
_cell.length_a   1.000
_cell.length_b   1.000
_cell.length_c   1.000
_cell.angle_alpha   90.00
_cell.angle_beta   90.00
_cell.angle_gamma   90.00
#
_symmetry.space_group_name_H-M   'P 1'
#
loop_
_entity.id
_entity.type
_entity.pdbx_description
1 polymer ?
#
loop_
_entity_poly.entity_id
_entity_poly.type
_entity_poly.pdbx_seq_one_letter_code
_entity_poly.pdbx_strand_id
1 'polypeptide(L)' 'MVTINNARKILQRVDTLPLYLHAYAFHLNMRLERVLPADLLDIASENNLRGVKIHVL' A
#
# COMPACT_ATOMS: atom_id res chain seq x y z
N MET A 1 -4.75 -14.22 23.28
CA MET A 1 -3.35 -14.66 23.39
C MET A 1 -2.89 -15.15 22.02
N VAL A 2 -1.74 -14.70 21.51
CA VAL A 2 -1.20 -15.19 20.23
C VAL A 2 -0.63 -16.60 20.46
N THR A 3 -1.10 -17.59 19.71
CA THR A 3 -0.58 -18.97 19.80
C THR A 3 0.73 -19.10 19.01
N ILE A 4 1.54 -20.11 19.32
CA ILE A 4 2.77 -20.42 18.57
C ILE A 4 2.48 -20.61 17.06
N ASN A 5 1.35 -21.23 16.72
CA ASN A 5 0.93 -21.41 15.34
C ASN A 5 0.58 -20.08 14.65
N ASN A 6 -0.06 -19.14 15.36
CA ASN A 6 -0.32 -17.80 14.83
C ASN A 6 0.98 -17.01 14.65
N ALA A 7 1.90 -17.09 15.62
CA ALA A 7 3.21 -16.46 15.51
C ALA A 7 4.00 -16.97 14.29
N ARG A 8 4.03 -18.29 14.07
CA ARG A 8 4.70 -18.89 12.90
C ARG A 8 4.09 -18.42 11.58
N LYS A 9 2.77 -18.34 11.48
CA LYS A 9 2.07 -17.81 10.29
C LYS A 9 2.40 -16.34 10.02
N ILE A 10 2.55 -15.52 11.06
CA ILE A 10 2.91 -14.10 10.91
C ILE A 10 4.34 -13.98 10.38
N LEU A 11 5.30 -14.71 10.98
CA LEU A 11 6.70 -14.71 10.55
C LEU A 11 6.83 -15.16 9.09
N GLN A 12 6.14 -16.23 8.69
CA GLN A 12 6.16 -16.70 7.29
C GLN A 12 5.62 -15.68 6.28
N ARG A 13 4.76 -14.76 6.70
CA ARG A 13 4.15 -13.77 5.81
C ARG A 13 4.92 -12.46 5.75
N VAL A 14 5.77 -12.16 6.72
CA VAL A 14 6.41 -10.84 6.81
C VAL A 14 7.28 -10.55 5.59
N ASP A 15 7.98 -11.57 5.09
CA ASP A 15 8.90 -11.45 3.95
C ASP A 15 8.18 -11.38 2.60
N THR A 16 6.94 -11.86 2.53
CA THR A 16 6.18 -11.98 1.27
C THR A 16 4.91 -11.15 1.25
N LEU A 17 4.68 -10.28 2.25
CA LEU A 17 3.46 -9.52 2.35
C LEU A 17 3.43 -8.45 1.24
N PRO A 18 2.46 -8.47 0.32
CA PRO A 18 2.37 -7.45 -0.71
C PRO A 18 2.00 -6.11 -0.06
N LEU A 19 2.84 -5.11 -0.26
CA LEU A 19 2.59 -3.73 0.17
C LEU A 19 1.94 -2.95 -0.97
N TYR A 20 1.03 -2.05 -0.63
CA TYR A 20 0.28 -1.23 -1.59
C TYR A 20 0.33 0.23 -1.17
N LEU A 21 0.41 1.14 -2.15
CA LEU A 21 0.32 2.56 -1.93
C LEU A 21 -1.11 2.95 -1.54
N HIS A 22 -1.30 3.60 -0.41
CA HIS A 22 -2.62 3.98 0.07
C HIS A 22 -3.01 5.38 -0.46
N ALA A 23 -3.97 5.45 -1.38
CA ALA A 23 -4.30 6.70 -2.11
C ALA A 23 -4.77 7.85 -1.19
N TYR A 24 -5.40 7.55 -0.04
CA TYR A 24 -5.86 8.59 0.90
C TYR A 24 -4.72 9.46 1.45
N ALA A 25 -3.49 8.93 1.55
CA ALA A 25 -2.33 9.73 1.95
C ALA A 25 -2.02 10.87 0.96
N PHE A 26 -2.46 10.73 -0.29
CA PHE A 26 -2.28 11.71 -1.36
C PHE A 26 -3.53 12.57 -1.61
N HIS A 27 -4.58 12.43 -0.80
CA HIS A 27 -5.87 13.10 -1.03
C HIS A 27 -5.73 14.63 -1.18
N LEU A 28 -4.93 15.27 -0.31
CA LEU A 28 -4.68 16.71 -0.42
C LEU A 28 -3.84 17.08 -1.67
N ASN A 29 -2.84 16.25 -2.01
CA ASN A 29 -2.02 16.47 -3.21
C ASN A 29 -2.86 16.39 -4.49
N MET A 30 -3.76 15.40 -4.56
CA MET A 30 -4.70 15.24 -5.66
C MET A 30 -5.70 16.40 -5.73
N ARG A 31 -6.20 16.88 -4.58
CA ARG A 31 -7.10 18.04 -4.53
C ARG A 31 -6.45 19.34 -5.02
N LEU A 32 -5.13 19.43 -4.89
CA LEU A 32 -4.33 20.57 -5.36
C LEU A 32 -3.63 20.30 -6.70
N GLU A 33 -3.98 19.20 -7.38
CA GLU A 33 -3.42 18.77 -8.66
C GLU A 33 -1.89 18.65 -8.69
N ARG A 34 -1.26 18.42 -7.52
CA ARG A 34 0.18 18.19 -7.40
C ARG A 34 0.59 16.75 -7.70
N VAL A 35 -0.36 15.83 -7.59
CA VAL A 35 -0.24 14.41 -7.87
C VAL A 35 -1.55 14.00 -8.53
N LEU A 36 -1.49 13.37 -9.69
CA LEU A 36 -2.64 12.81 -10.39
C LEU A 36 -2.85 11.35 -9.96
N PRO A 37 -4.07 10.80 -10.15
CA PRO A 37 -4.32 9.38 -9.87
C PRO A 37 -3.38 8.43 -10.63
N ALA A 38 -2.95 8.80 -11.84
CA ALA A 38 -2.01 8.02 -12.64
C ALA A 38 -0.61 7.97 -12.01
N ASP A 39 -0.13 9.09 -11.47
CA ASP A 39 1.19 9.21 -10.81
C ASP A 39 1.34 8.25 -9.62
N LEU A 40 0.23 7.84 -8.99
CA LEU A 40 0.25 6.85 -7.91
C LEU A 40 0.78 5.49 -8.37
N LEU A 41 0.60 5.13 -9.65
CA LEU A 41 1.13 3.89 -10.21
C LEU A 41 2.65 3.97 -10.37
N ASP A 42 3.16 5.11 -10.82
CA ASP A 42 4.60 5.34 -10.95
C ASP A 42 5.27 5.32 -9.57
N ILE A 43 4.70 6.04 -8.60
CA ILE A 43 5.18 6.04 -7.20
C ILE A 43 5.17 4.62 -6.61
N ALA A 44 4.11 3.83 -6.87
CA ALA A 44 4.04 2.46 -6.40
C ALA A 44 5.15 1.59 -7.02
N SER A 45 5.40 1.74 -8.33
CA SER A 45 6.45 1.02 -9.04
C SER A 45 7.84 1.37 -8.50
N GLU A 46 8.14 2.66 -8.35
CA GLU A 46 9.43 3.16 -7.85
C GLU A 46 9.77 2.65 -6.44
N ASN A 47 8.74 2.45 -5.60
CA ASN A 47 8.88 1.94 -4.24
C ASN A 47 8.77 0.41 -4.14
N ASN A 48 8.81 -0.32 -5.26
CA ASN A 48 8.63 -1.78 -5.31
C ASN A 48 7.33 -2.27 -4.62
N LEU A 49 6.29 -1.43 -4.64
CA LEU A 49 4.97 -1.78 -4.13
C LEU A 49 4.22 -2.60 -5.18
N ARG A 50 3.31 -3.47 -4.72
CA ARG A 50 2.51 -4.33 -5.59
C ARG A 50 1.48 -3.55 -6.43
N GLY A 51 1.13 -2.35 -6.00
CA GLY A 51 0.18 -1.47 -6.68
C GLY A 51 -0.41 -0.42 -5.74
N VAL A 52 -1.59 0.09 -6.09
CA VAL A 52 -2.27 1.18 -5.37
C VAL A 52 -3.60 0.67 -4.81
N LYS A 53 -3.94 1.10 -3.59
CA LYS A 53 -5.23 0.89 -2.96
C LYS A 53 -6.02 2.21 -3.01
N ILE A 54 -7.06 2.23 -3.84
CA ILE A 54 -7.90 3.41 -4.09
C ILE A 54 -9.25 3.20 -3.38
N HIS A 55 -9.72 4.23 -2.69
CA HIS A 55 -11.07 4.30 -2.15
C HIS A 55 -11.93 5.13 -3.11
N VAL A 56 -12.95 4.51 -3.70
CA VAL A 56 -13.97 5.20 -4.50
C VAL A 56 -15.26 5.20 -3.67
N LEU A 57 -15.84 6.38 -3.45
CA LEU A 57 -17.11 6.58 -2.74
C LEU A 57 -18.29 6.44 -3.71
#